data_AF-A0A9P1P9M9-F1
#
_entry.id   AF-A0A9P1P9M9-F1
#
_cell.length_a   1.000
_cell.length_b   1.000
_cell.length_c   1.000
_cell.angle_alpha   90.00
_cell.angle_beta   90.00
_cell.angle_gamma   90.00
#
_symmetry.space_group_name_H-M   'P 1'
#
loop_
_entity.id
_entity.type
_entity.pdbx_description
1 polymer ?
#
loop_
_entity_poly.entity_id
_entity_poly.type
_entity_poly.pdbx_seq_one_letter_code
_entity_poly.pdbx_strand_id
1 'polypeptide(L)'
;MKVYKKLEDSYEDIHGACIDTLKDSEKIGFTAKQSILRYIEDFDGAYEEYELEWQLMMISLGVFAVENNSIDDLYLYRIKNAIFELKINSFEDSLSRDDILLLNKHIEFLNKALNKKIR
;
A
#
# COMPACT_ATOMS: atom_id res chain seq x y z
N MET A 1 19.52 2.33 7.91
CA MET A 1 19.23 2.36 6.47
C MET A 1 19.33 0.93 5.98
N LYS A 2 18.19 0.33 5.68
CA LYS A 2 18.11 -1.01 5.07
C LYS A 2 18.29 -0.87 3.56
N VAL A 3 18.86 -1.91 2.94
CA VAL A 3 18.92 -2.06 1.48
C VAL A 3 17.91 -3.14 1.12
N TYR A 4 16.92 -2.78 0.32
CA TYR A 4 15.91 -3.74 -0.11
C TYR A 4 16.44 -4.66 -1.21
N LYS A 5 15.90 -5.88 -1.26
CA LYS A 5 16.09 -6.74 -2.43
C LYS A 5 15.40 -6.09 -3.63
N LYS A 6 15.96 -6.32 -4.82
CA LYS A 6 15.32 -5.93 -6.06
C LYS A 6 13.99 -6.68 -6.20
N LEU A 7 12.94 -5.95 -6.56
CA LEU A 7 11.62 -6.49 -6.76
C LEU A 7 11.58 -7.32 -8.06
N GLU A 8 10.79 -8.39 -8.03
CA GLU A 8 10.48 -9.18 -9.23
C GLU A 8 9.43 -8.48 -10.08
N ASP A 9 8.41 -7.91 -9.42
CA ASP A 9 7.30 -7.21 -10.04
C ASP A 9 7.44 -5.68 -9.97
N SER A 10 6.85 -4.99 -10.94
CA SER A 10 6.77 -3.53 -10.93
C SER A 10 5.78 -3.05 -9.86
N TYR A 11 5.91 -1.78 -9.44
CA TYR A 11 4.92 -1.21 -8.52
C TYR A 11 3.55 -1.08 -9.19
N GLU A 12 3.50 -0.79 -10.49
CA GLU A 12 2.25 -0.78 -11.24
C GLU A 12 1.54 -2.13 -11.20
N ASP A 13 2.27 -3.23 -11.37
CA ASP A 13 1.72 -4.59 -11.32
C ASP A 13 1.25 -4.96 -9.90
N ILE A 14 2.08 -4.69 -8.89
CA ILE A 14 1.72 -4.88 -7.47
C ILE A 14 0.44 -4.09 -7.15
N HIS A 15 0.38 -2.83 -7.58
CA HIS A 15 -0.79 -1.98 -7.37
C HIS A 15 -2.02 -2.55 -8.07
N GLY A 16 -1.92 -2.89 -9.36
CA GLY A 16 -3.01 -3.47 -10.13
C GLY A 16 -3.56 -4.75 -9.49
N ALA A 17 -2.68 -5.67 -9.11
CA ALA A 17 -3.06 -6.93 -8.46
C ALA A 17 -3.74 -6.71 -7.10
N CYS A 18 -3.26 -5.74 -6.30
CA CYS A 18 -3.93 -5.34 -5.06
C CYS A 18 -5.36 -4.87 -5.34
N ILE A 19 -5.53 -3.94 -6.29
CA ILE A 19 -6.82 -3.34 -6.61
C ILE A 19 -7.80 -4.39 -7.18
N ASP A 20 -7.34 -5.28 -8.04
CA ASP A 20 -8.18 -6.33 -8.61
C ASP A 20 -8.67 -7.30 -7.53
N THR A 21 -7.79 -7.70 -6.60
CA THR A 21 -8.15 -8.57 -5.47
C THR A 21 -9.21 -7.94 -4.57
N LEU A 22 -9.08 -6.64 -4.28
CA LEU A 22 -10.05 -5.90 -3.47
C LEU A 22 -11.41 -5.82 -4.17
N LYS A 23 -11.41 -5.50 -5.47
CA LYS A 23 -12.64 -5.41 -6.27
C LYS A 23 -13.32 -6.77 -6.43
N ASP A 24 -12.57 -7.85 -6.58
CA ASP A 24 -13.12 -9.21 -6.64
C ASP A 24 -13.78 -9.61 -5.33
N SER A 25 -13.22 -9.18 -4.20
CA SER A 25 -13.86 -9.35 -2.89
C SER A 25 -15.17 -8.56 -2.80
N GLU A 26 -15.23 -7.36 -3.36
CA GLU A 26 -16.49 -6.59 -3.41
C GLU A 26 -17.56 -7.25 -4.29
N LYS A 27 -17.17 -7.90 -5.40
CA LYS A 27 -18.10 -8.64 -6.27
C LYS A 27 -18.81 -9.80 -5.57
N ILE A 28 -18.19 -10.38 -4.53
CA ILE A 28 -18.78 -11.46 -3.72
C ILE A 28 -19.47 -10.95 -2.45
N GLY A 29 -19.66 -9.63 -2.32
CA GLY A 29 -20.50 -9.01 -1.29
C GLY A 29 -19.75 -8.44 -0.08
N PHE A 30 -18.42 -8.40 -0.09
CA PHE A 30 -17.65 -7.72 0.95
C PHE A 30 -17.71 -6.20 0.77
N THR A 31 -17.78 -5.46 1.88
CA THR A 31 -17.53 -4.01 1.87
C THR A 31 -16.05 -3.74 1.63
N ALA A 32 -15.70 -2.56 1.09
CA ALA A 32 -14.31 -2.13 0.94
C ALA A 32 -13.48 -2.31 2.23
N LYS A 33 -14.05 -1.98 3.39
CA LYS A 33 -13.41 -2.21 4.70
C LYS A 33 -13.08 -3.69 4.95
N GLN A 34 -14.02 -4.60 4.66
CA GLN A 34 -13.83 -6.03 4.85
C GLN A 34 -12.84 -6.60 3.83
N SER A 35 -12.87 -6.14 2.58
CA SER A 35 -11.92 -6.52 1.54
C SER A 35 -10.48 -6.18 1.97
N ILE A 36 -10.25 -4.97 2.51
CA ILE A 36 -8.95 -4.56 3.04
C ILE A 36 -8.51 -5.44 4.21
N LEU A 37 -9.41 -5.71 5.17
CA LEU A 37 -9.08 -6.52 6.34
C LEU A 37 -8.60 -7.92 5.93
N ARG A 38 -9.39 -8.56 5.08
CA ARG A 38 -9.08 -9.90 4.56
C ARG A 38 -7.75 -9.90 3.81
N TYR A 39 -7.51 -8.89 2.98
CA TYR A 39 -6.24 -8.76 2.26
C TYR A 39 -5.05 -8.65 3.22
N ILE A 40 -5.17 -7.89 4.30
CA ILE A 40 -4.08 -7.80 5.29
C ILE A 40 -3.89 -9.14 6.02
N GLU A 41 -4.97 -9.80 6.42
CA GLU A 41 -4.92 -11.11 7.10
C GLU A 41 -4.27 -12.19 6.22
N ASP A 42 -4.59 -12.22 4.93
CA ASP A 42 -4.04 -13.19 3.97
C ASP A 42 -2.51 -13.04 3.79
N PHE A 43 -1.95 -11.85 4.07
CA PHE A 43 -0.54 -11.56 3.84
C PHE A 43 0.28 -11.23 5.13
N ASP A 44 -0.33 -11.18 6.33
CA ASP A 44 0.34 -10.78 7.60
C ASP A 44 1.55 -11.68 7.97
N GLY A 45 1.69 -12.86 7.34
CA GLY A 45 2.82 -13.78 7.51
C GLY A 45 3.99 -13.62 6.53
N ALA A 46 3.86 -12.82 5.46
CA ALA A 46 4.89 -12.67 4.40
C ALA A 46 5.90 -11.53 4.67
N TYR A 47 5.71 -10.79 5.77
CA TYR A 47 6.36 -9.50 6.03
C TYR A 47 7.90 -9.54 6.05
N GLU A 48 8.52 -10.55 6.66
CA GLU A 48 9.97 -10.54 6.90
C GLU A 48 10.80 -10.78 5.63
N GLU A 49 10.28 -11.55 4.67
CA GLU A 49 10.99 -11.89 3.44
C GLU A 49 10.78 -10.86 2.32
N TYR A 50 9.63 -10.18 2.34
CA TYR A 50 9.14 -9.30 1.28
C TYR A 50 8.80 -7.89 1.78
N GLU A 51 9.62 -7.37 2.71
CA GLU A 51 9.35 -6.11 3.43
C GLU A 51 9.05 -4.93 2.47
N LEU A 52 9.75 -4.82 1.33
CA LEU A 52 9.50 -3.76 0.35
C LEU A 52 8.13 -3.93 -0.33
N GLU A 53 7.83 -5.12 -0.85
CA GLU A 53 6.53 -5.43 -1.47
C GLU A 53 5.39 -5.17 -0.50
N TRP A 54 5.58 -5.56 0.76
CA TRP A 54 4.63 -5.27 1.81
C TRP A 54 4.36 -3.77 1.97
N GLN A 55 5.42 -2.94 2.01
CA GLN A 55 5.22 -1.49 2.07
C GLN A 55 4.46 -0.98 0.84
N LEU A 56 4.82 -1.44 -0.36
CA LEU A 56 4.15 -1.05 -1.61
C LEU A 56 2.67 -1.47 -1.64
N MET A 57 2.36 -2.67 -1.15
CA MET A 57 0.99 -3.15 -0.95
C MET A 57 0.24 -2.24 0.03
N MET A 58 0.83 -1.88 1.17
CA MET A 58 0.19 -0.97 2.12
C MET A 58 -0.11 0.40 1.51
N ILE A 59 0.76 0.93 0.64
CA ILE A 59 0.46 2.16 -0.12
C ILE A 59 -0.76 1.93 -1.02
N SER A 60 -0.81 0.82 -1.76
CA SER A 60 -1.92 0.49 -2.66
C SER A 60 -3.26 0.33 -1.92
N LEU A 61 -3.26 -0.39 -0.79
CA LEU A 61 -4.42 -0.50 0.09
C LEU A 61 -4.86 0.86 0.62
N GLY A 62 -3.91 1.72 0.95
CA GLY A 62 -4.19 3.08 1.39
C GLY A 62 -4.93 3.88 0.32
N VAL A 63 -4.51 3.79 -0.95
CA VAL A 63 -5.16 4.54 -2.05
C VAL A 63 -6.62 4.09 -2.16
N PHE A 64 -6.84 2.78 -2.24
CA PHE A 64 -8.17 2.20 -2.31
C PHE A 64 -9.04 2.60 -1.10
N ALA A 65 -8.48 2.59 0.12
CA ALA A 65 -9.19 2.96 1.32
C ALA A 65 -9.62 4.44 1.31
N VAL A 66 -8.78 5.35 0.80
CA VAL A 66 -9.15 6.77 0.66
C VAL A 66 -10.27 6.93 -0.37
N GLU A 67 -10.13 6.31 -1.54
CA GLU A 67 -11.10 6.43 -2.64
C GLU A 67 -12.48 5.91 -2.24
N ASN A 68 -12.53 4.88 -1.39
CA ASN A 68 -13.76 4.28 -0.89
C ASN A 68 -14.23 4.82 0.47
N ASN A 69 -13.65 5.93 0.97
CA ASN A 69 -13.95 6.50 2.29
C ASN A 69 -13.92 5.46 3.43
N SER A 70 -13.03 4.48 3.32
CA SER A 70 -12.97 3.27 4.16
C SER A 70 -11.73 3.22 5.06
N ILE A 71 -11.00 4.32 5.21
CA ILE A 71 -9.90 4.41 6.18
C ILE A 71 -10.44 4.26 7.60
N ASP A 72 -9.85 3.35 8.36
CA ASP A 72 -9.94 3.29 9.81
C ASP A 72 -8.57 3.53 10.48
N ASP A 73 -8.55 3.61 11.80
CA ASP A 73 -7.33 3.96 12.55
C ASP A 73 -6.25 2.87 12.48
N LEU A 74 -6.64 1.60 12.35
CA LEU A 74 -5.71 0.48 12.24
C LEU A 74 -4.97 0.53 10.89
N TYR A 75 -5.69 0.74 9.78
CA TYR A 75 -5.10 0.89 8.46
C TYR A 75 -4.26 2.15 8.37
N LEU A 76 -4.73 3.23 8.97
CA LEU A 76 -4.03 4.50 9.01
C LEU A 76 -2.63 4.35 9.60
N TYR A 77 -2.50 3.61 10.70
CA TYR A 77 -1.20 3.35 11.32
C TYR A 77 -0.27 2.56 10.38
N ARG A 78 -0.76 1.47 9.78
CA ARG A 78 0.04 0.62 8.86
C ARG A 78 0.50 1.40 7.62
N ILE A 79 -0.39 2.18 7.00
CA ILE A 79 -0.07 3.02 5.83
C ILE A 79 0.97 4.08 6.19
N LYS A 80 0.81 4.77 7.34
CA LYS A 80 1.78 5.77 7.80
C LYS A 80 3.15 5.16 8.06
N ASN A 81 3.17 3.97 8.66
CA ASN A 81 4.41 3.25 8.90
C ASN A 81 5.10 2.89 7.58
N ALA A 82 4.34 2.44 6.58
CA ALA A 82 4.87 2.14 5.25
C ALA A 82 5.51 3.35 4.57
N ILE A 83 4.81 4.49 4.56
CA ILE A 83 5.34 5.75 4.03
C ILE A 83 6.62 6.15 4.76
N PHE A 84 6.65 5.99 6.09
CA PHE A 84 7.80 6.32 6.90
C PHE A 84 9.01 5.42 6.58
N GLU A 85 8.82 4.10 6.55
CA GLU A 85 9.86 3.12 6.25
C GLU A 85 10.45 3.34 4.85
N LEU A 86 9.61 3.59 3.83
CA LEU A 86 10.08 3.92 2.49
C LEU A 86 10.92 5.20 2.48
N LYS A 87 10.57 6.21 3.29
CA LYS A 87 11.30 7.48 3.34
C LYS A 87 12.70 7.36 3.98
N ILE A 88 12.87 6.48 4.97
CA ILE A 88 14.13 6.35 5.72
C ILE A 88 15.07 5.28 5.16
N ASN A 89 14.60 4.47 4.21
CA ASN A 89 15.36 3.39 3.59
C ASN A 89 15.52 3.62 2.08
N SER A 90 16.59 3.08 1.50
CA SER A 90 16.89 3.24 0.07
C SER A 90 16.16 2.18 -0.74
N PHE A 91 15.00 2.50 -1.29
CA PHE A 91 14.22 1.63 -2.18
C PHE A 91 14.34 1.98 -3.67
N GLU A 92 14.93 3.13 -4.00
CA GLU A 92 14.98 3.68 -5.36
C GLU A 92 15.72 2.74 -6.34
N ASP A 93 16.76 2.05 -5.88
CA ASP A 93 17.49 1.06 -6.69
C ASP A 93 16.69 -0.23 -6.94
N SER A 94 15.58 -0.43 -6.21
CA SER A 94 14.73 -1.62 -6.30
C SER A 94 13.53 -1.43 -7.25
N LEU A 95 13.33 -0.22 -7.78
CA LEU A 95 12.19 0.14 -8.62
C LEU A 95 12.63 0.82 -9.92
N SER A 96 11.77 0.78 -10.93
CA SER A 96 11.95 1.59 -12.13
C SER A 96 11.68 3.08 -11.85
N ARG A 97 12.14 3.96 -12.74
CA ARG A 97 11.83 5.41 -12.63
C ARG A 97 10.33 5.68 -12.68
N ASP A 98 9.60 4.95 -13.52
CA ASP A 98 8.16 5.14 -13.71
C ASP A 98 7.39 4.67 -12.46
N ASP A 99 7.82 3.56 -11.85
CA ASP A 99 7.30 3.09 -10.57
C ASP A 99 7.51 4.11 -9.46
N ILE A 100 8.70 4.71 -9.36
CA ILE A 100 8.99 5.73 -8.35
C ILE A 100 8.08 6.95 -8.54
N LEU A 101 7.83 7.36 -9.79
CA LEU A 101 6.92 8.48 -10.08
C LEU A 101 5.48 8.16 -9.67
N LEU A 102 4.99 6.96 -10.00
CA LEU A 102 3.66 6.50 -9.63
C LEU A 102 3.50 6.37 -8.11
N LEU A 103 4.48 5.75 -7.44
CA LEU A 103 4.53 5.59 -5.99
C LEU A 103 4.51 6.95 -5.28
N ASN A 104 5.33 7.89 -5.72
CA ASN A 104 5.35 9.24 -5.14
C ASN A 104 4.02 9.97 -5.31
N LYS A 105 3.34 9.81 -6.46
CA LYS A 105 2.00 10.35 -6.67
C LYS A 105 0.99 9.75 -5.70
N HIS A 106 1.04 8.43 -5.47
CA HIS A 106 0.18 7.76 -4.50
C HIS A 106 0.46 8.23 -3.06
N ILE A 107 1.74 8.32 -2.66
CA ILE A 107 2.13 8.83 -1.34
C ILE A 107 1.67 10.28 -1.13
N GLU A 108 1.80 11.15 -2.15
CA GLU A 108 1.32 12.53 -2.07
C GLU A 108 -0.21 12.59 -1.89
N PHE A 109 -0.94 11.78 -2.66
CA PHE A 109 -2.39 11.63 -2.54
C PHE A 109 -2.80 11.20 -1.13
N LEU A 110 -2.14 10.17 -0.59
CA LEU A 110 -2.39 9.69 0.77
C LEU A 110 -2.10 10.78 1.80
N ASN A 111 -0.93 11.40 1.78
CA ASN A 111 -0.59 12.46 2.73
C ASN A 111 -1.62 13.60 2.74
N LYS A 112 -2.14 14.00 1.57
CA LYS A 112 -3.23 15.00 1.49
C LYS A 112 -4.51 14.52 2.16
N ALA A 113 -4.90 13.26 1.96
CA ALA A 113 -6.10 12.68 2.55
C ALA A 113 -5.96 12.49 4.07
N LEU A 114 -4.82 11.95 4.52
CA LEU A 114 -4.56 11.64 5.92
C LEU A 114 -4.46 12.91 6.79
N ASN A 115 -3.90 14.00 6.25
CA ASN A 115 -3.82 15.28 6.95
C ASN A 115 -5.18 15.98 7.11
N LYS A 116 -6.18 15.66 6.26
CA LYS A 116 -7.54 16.20 6.40
C LYS A 116 -8.34 15.53 7.51
N LYS A 117 -8.02 14.27 7.86
CA LYS A 117 -8.71 13.50 8.90
C LYS A 117 -8.33 13.90 10.34
N ILE A 118 -7.32 14.77 10.50
CA ILE A 118 -6.81 15.27 11.80
C ILE A 118 -7.46 16.63 12.19
N ARG A 119 -8.45 17.11 11.43
CA ARG A 119 -9.20 18.35 11.78
C ARG A 119 -10.61 18.05 12.25
#